data_AF-A0A820PU03-F1
#
_entry.id   AF-A0A820PU03-F1
#
_cell.length_a   1.000
_cell.length_b   1.000
_cell.length_c   1.000
_cell.angle_alpha   90.00
_cell.angle_beta   90.00
_cell.angle_gamma   90.00
#
_symmetry.space_group_name_H-M   'P 1'
#
loop_
_entity.id
_entity.type
_entity.pdbx_description
1 polymer ?
#
loop_
_entity_poly.entity_id
_entity_poly.type
_entity_poly.pdbx_seq_one_letter_code
_entity_poly.pdbx_strand_id
1 'polypeptide(L)'
;MSYGKNVDIRSSILYGGFALYSTSSEELPIIEIPTSLLMSSESAKNSSTFTPPTSDIFNQAEQHIDQETLMLTLFLLHGRSKGIKSFWYPYIQVLPTTFSTPLFHKENYVENTSVYYLTETMRQSMSEVYDLINPKTFTLEDFLWAYTIIGSR
;
A
#
# COMPACT_ATOMS: atom_id res chain seq x y z
N MET A 1 -29.60 -33.90 17.64
CA MET A 1 -28.31 -34.19 16.96
C MET A 1 -28.33 -33.47 15.62
N SER A 2 -27.77 -32.27 15.55
CA SER A 2 -27.69 -31.50 14.29
C SER A 2 -26.26 -31.56 13.78
N TYR A 3 -26.09 -32.10 12.57
CA TYR A 3 -24.82 -32.23 11.88
C TYR A 3 -24.29 -30.84 11.50
N GLY A 4 -23.27 -30.36 12.20
CA GLY A 4 -22.46 -29.24 11.74
C GLY A 4 -21.63 -29.70 10.55
N LYS A 5 -22.05 -29.36 9.33
CA LYS A 5 -21.19 -29.47 8.15
C LYS A 5 -20.04 -28.48 8.34
N ASN A 6 -18.85 -28.99 8.61
CA ASN A 6 -17.61 -28.24 8.42
C ASN A 6 -17.52 -27.86 6.95
N VAL A 7 -17.85 -26.61 6.64
CA VAL A 7 -17.57 -26.03 5.32
C VAL A 7 -16.09 -25.69 5.33
N ASP A 8 -15.30 -26.42 4.54
CA ASP A 8 -13.88 -26.12 4.32
C ASP A 8 -13.82 -24.87 3.42
N ILE A 9 -13.78 -23.69 4.03
CA ILE A 9 -13.69 -22.40 3.33
C ILE A 9 -12.23 -22.19 2.93
N ARG A 10 -11.88 -22.62 1.73
CA ARG A 10 -10.58 -22.31 1.12
C ARG A 10 -10.62 -20.90 0.55
N SER A 11 -9.95 -19.95 1.21
CA SER A 11 -9.69 -18.63 0.65
C SER A 11 -8.61 -18.72 -0.42
N SER A 12 -8.87 -18.13 -1.59
CA SER A 12 -7.87 -17.96 -2.66
C SER A 12 -6.95 -16.75 -2.44
N ILE A 13 -7.23 -15.93 -1.42
CA ILE A 13 -6.48 -14.72 -1.06
C ILE A 13 -5.88 -14.82 0.35
N LEU A 14 -4.73 -14.20 0.56
CA LEU A 14 -3.93 -14.32 1.80
C LEU A 14 -4.66 -13.78 3.04
N TYR A 15 -5.44 -12.71 2.91
CA TYR A 15 -6.24 -12.11 3.97
C TYR A 15 -7.62 -11.68 3.44
N GLY A 16 -8.67 -11.91 4.23
CA GLY A 16 -10.06 -11.56 3.90
C GLY A 16 -10.97 -11.61 5.12
N GLY A 17 -12.12 -10.93 5.04
CA GLY A 17 -13.15 -10.99 6.08
C GLY A 17 -14.07 -12.20 5.89
N PHE A 18 -14.41 -12.90 6.97
CA PHE A 18 -15.36 -14.00 6.96
C PHE A 18 -16.60 -13.66 7.78
N ALA A 19 -17.78 -14.00 7.26
CA ALA A 19 -19.01 -13.87 8.01
C ALA A 19 -19.02 -14.90 9.16
N LEU A 20 -19.13 -14.41 10.40
CA LEU A 20 -19.25 -15.26 11.59
C LEU A 20 -20.69 -15.75 11.83
N TYR A 21 -21.67 -15.09 11.21
CA TYR A 21 -23.09 -15.40 11.30
C TYR A 21 -23.80 -15.01 10.00
N SER A 22 -24.98 -15.58 9.76
CA SER A 22 -25.82 -15.22 8.62
C SER A 22 -26.30 -13.77 8.75
N THR A 23 -25.98 -12.93 7.78
CA THR A 23 -26.40 -11.53 7.75
C THR A 23 -27.66 -11.39 6.88
N SER A 24 -28.71 -10.75 7.38
CA SER A 24 -29.82 -10.29 6.53
C SER A 24 -29.36 -9.11 5.67
N SER A 25 -29.81 -9.04 4.42
CA SER A 25 -29.37 -8.09 3.39
C SER A 25 -29.66 -6.61 3.68
N GLU A 26 -30.32 -6.27 4.79
CA GLU A 26 -30.83 -4.93 5.04
C GLU A 26 -30.04 -4.21 6.14
N GLU A 27 -29.16 -3.33 5.67
CA GLU A 27 -28.82 -2.00 6.23
C GLU A 27 -27.86 -1.81 7.41
N LEU A 28 -27.05 -2.79 7.82
CA LEU A 28 -25.97 -2.51 8.79
C LEU A 28 -24.57 -2.59 8.17
N PRO A 29 -23.71 -1.57 8.39
CA PRO A 29 -22.31 -1.66 7.98
C PRO A 29 -21.66 -2.87 8.64
N ILE A 30 -20.96 -3.69 7.85
CA ILE A 30 -20.25 -4.87 8.33
C ILE A 30 -19.18 -4.48 9.35
N ILE A 31 -18.57 -3.30 9.16
CA ILE A 31 -17.60 -2.71 10.08
C ILE A 31 -17.66 -1.18 9.96
N GLU A 32 -17.52 -0.49 11.09
CA GLU A 32 -17.32 0.96 11.13
C GLU A 32 -15.89 1.25 11.60
N ILE A 33 -15.19 2.12 10.88
CA ILE A 33 -13.80 2.47 11.17
C ILE A 33 -13.77 3.97 11.53
N PRO A 34 -13.36 4.33 12.76
CA PRO A 34 -13.14 5.73 13.12
C PRO A 34 -12.17 6.41 12.17
N THR A 35 -12.47 7.66 11.79
CA THR A 35 -11.61 8.45 10.88
C THR A 35 -10.19 8.63 11.44
N SER A 36 -10.03 8.63 12.76
CA SER A 36 -8.72 8.65 13.43
C SER A 36 -7.83 7.43 13.13
N LEU A 37 -8.41 6.34 12.63
CA LEU A 37 -7.69 5.14 12.18
C LEU A 37 -7.40 5.13 10.68
N LEU A 38 -7.73 6.21 9.95
CA LEU A 38 -7.42 6.32 8.53
C LEU A 38 -6.00 6.86 8.32
N MET A 39 -5.22 6.16 7.51
CA MET A 39 -3.98 6.69 6.96
C MET A 39 -4.34 7.60 5.79
N SER A 40 -4.24 8.91 6.00
CA SER A 40 -4.69 9.94 5.07
C SER A 40 -3.67 11.06 4.99
N SER A 41 -3.84 11.93 4.00
CA SER A 41 -3.07 13.16 3.86
C SER A 41 -3.13 14.04 5.12
N GLU A 42 -4.27 14.05 5.81
CA GLU A 42 -4.45 14.75 7.08
C GLU A 42 -3.63 14.13 8.21
N SER A 43 -3.67 12.80 8.37
CA SER A 43 -2.89 12.14 9.43
C SER A 43 -1.39 12.20 9.19
N ALA A 44 -0.95 12.29 7.92
CA ALA A 44 0.43 12.59 7.57
C ALA A 44 0.85 14.01 7.98
N LYS A 45 0.05 15.03 7.66
CA LYS A 45 0.32 16.44 8.01
C LYS A 45 0.31 16.71 9.51
N ASN A 46 -0.56 16.02 10.26
CA ASN A 46 -0.68 16.16 11.70
C ASN A 46 0.39 15.38 12.49
N SER A 47 1.21 14.58 11.80
CA SER A 47 2.25 13.78 12.47
C SER A 47 3.42 14.66 12.90
N SER A 48 3.75 14.64 14.19
CA SER A 48 4.90 15.39 14.74
C SER A 48 6.27 14.85 14.31
N THR A 49 6.31 13.64 13.74
CA THR A 49 7.57 12.95 13.40
C THR A 49 7.81 12.83 11.90
N PHE A 50 6.80 13.11 11.08
CA PHE A 50 6.92 13.04 9.63
C PHE A 50 7.02 14.46 9.08
N THR A 51 7.95 14.67 8.16
CA THR A 51 8.07 15.94 7.43
C THR A 51 7.69 15.67 5.98
N PRO A 52 6.59 16.26 5.48
CA PRO A 52 6.22 16.13 4.07
C PRO A 52 7.33 16.65 3.15
N PRO A 53 7.43 16.13 1.91
CA PRO A 53 8.29 16.70 0.88
C PRO A 53 8.04 18.19 0.67
N THR A 54 9.07 18.90 0.20
CA THR A 54 8.92 20.30 -0.21
C THR A 54 8.04 20.41 -1.45
N SER A 55 7.44 21.58 -1.66
CA SER A 55 6.67 21.87 -2.89
C SER A 55 7.48 21.63 -4.16
N ASP A 56 8.79 21.88 -4.12
CA ASP A 56 9.67 21.69 -5.28
C ASP A 56 9.80 20.21 -5.65
N ILE A 57 9.87 19.31 -4.66
CA ILE A 57 9.87 17.87 -4.90
C ILE A 57 8.51 17.44 -5.44
N PHE A 58 7.42 17.94 -4.87
CA PHE A 58 6.08 17.63 -5.36
C PHE A 58 5.86 18.06 -6.81
N ASN A 59 6.27 19.28 -7.17
CA ASN A 59 6.11 19.79 -8.53
C ASN A 59 6.96 19.02 -9.55
N GLN A 60 8.17 18.60 -9.17
CA GLN A 60 9.02 17.79 -10.04
C GLN A 60 8.49 16.36 -10.18
N ALA A 61 7.95 15.80 -9.10
CA ALA A 61 7.40 14.45 -9.10
C ALA A 61 6.01 14.33 -9.76
N GLU A 62 5.27 15.44 -9.91
CA GLU A 62 3.90 15.48 -10.45
C GLU A 62 3.78 14.86 -11.85
N GLN A 63 4.86 14.87 -12.63
CA GLN A 63 4.92 14.23 -13.94
C GLN A 63 4.81 12.69 -13.87
N HIS A 64 5.11 12.09 -12.72
CA HIS A 64 5.23 10.65 -12.53
C HIS A 64 4.29 10.09 -11.47
N ILE A 65 3.99 10.87 -10.42
CA ILE A 65 3.18 10.46 -9.28
C ILE A 65 2.38 11.66 -8.75
N ASP A 66 1.11 11.45 -8.40
CA ASP A 66 0.32 12.50 -7.78
C ASP A 66 0.82 12.81 -6.35
N GLN A 67 0.59 14.04 -5.92
CA GLN A 67 1.12 14.53 -4.64
C GLN A 67 0.57 13.75 -3.43
N GLU A 68 -0.68 13.29 -3.50
CA GLU A 68 -1.31 12.55 -2.41
C GLU A 68 -0.71 11.16 -2.28
N THR A 69 -0.60 10.41 -3.38
CA THR A 69 0.04 9.10 -3.42
C THR A 69 1.50 9.19 -2.98
N LEU A 70 2.24 10.21 -3.42
CA LEU A 70 3.63 10.40 -2.99
C LEU A 70 3.72 10.64 -1.48
N MET A 71 2.88 11.53 -0.95
CA MET A 71 2.84 11.82 0.48
C MET A 71 2.49 10.58 1.30
N LEU A 72 1.46 9.83 0.89
CA LEU A 72 1.04 8.60 1.58
C LEU A 72 2.09 7.50 1.50
N THR A 73 2.74 7.35 0.34
CA THR A 73 3.85 6.39 0.13
C THR A 73 4.98 6.66 1.13
N LEU A 74 5.40 7.92 1.24
CA LEU A 74 6.45 8.33 2.16
C LEU A 74 6.02 8.23 3.62
N PHE A 75 4.76 8.55 3.93
CA PHE A 75 4.22 8.42 5.27
C PHE A 75 4.16 6.96 5.74
N LEU A 76 3.77 6.05 4.84
CA LEU A 76 3.76 4.61 5.08
C LEU A 76 5.18 4.09 5.33
N LEU A 77 6.16 4.51 4.53
CA LEU A 77 7.57 4.18 4.72
C LEU A 77 8.12 4.69 6.05
N HIS A 78 7.79 5.93 6.41
CA HIS A 78 8.15 6.50 7.70
C HIS A 78 7.55 5.67 8.85
N GLY A 79 6.27 5.33 8.75
CA GLY A 79 5.59 4.46 9.70
C GLY A 79 6.25 3.08 9.81
N ARG A 80 6.69 2.49 8.70
CA ARG A 80 7.40 1.21 8.66
C ARG A 80 8.78 1.30 9.31
N SER A 81 9.53 2.37 9.06
CA SER A 81 10.87 2.58 9.62
C SER A 81 10.87 2.71 11.15
N LYS A 82 9.78 3.21 11.74
CA LYS A 82 9.62 3.31 13.20
C LYS A 82 9.37 1.97 13.89
N GLY A 83 9.06 0.91 13.14
CA GLY A 83 8.79 -0.42 13.66
C GLY A 83 7.72 -0.40 14.76
N ILE A 84 7.94 -1.12 15.86
CA ILE A 84 7.02 -1.24 16.99
C ILE A 84 6.63 0.09 17.66
N LYS A 85 7.37 1.18 17.41
CA LYS A 85 7.06 2.53 17.93
C LYS A 85 6.06 3.27 17.05
N SER A 86 5.66 2.68 15.92
CA SER A 86 4.68 3.25 15.02
C SER A 86 3.28 2.90 15.47
N PHE A 87 2.40 3.90 15.48
CA PHE A 87 0.95 3.68 15.67
C PHE A 87 0.40 2.68 14.64
N TRP A 88 0.90 2.76 13.40
CA TRP A 88 0.49 1.91 12.29
C TRP A 88 1.15 0.53 12.28
N TYR A 89 2.01 0.20 13.25
CA TYR A 89 2.76 -1.05 13.24
C TYR A 89 1.87 -2.29 13.07
N PRO A 90 0.75 -2.48 13.83
CA PRO A 90 -0.10 -3.66 13.67
C PRO A 90 -0.73 -3.75 12.27
N TYR A 91 -1.09 -2.60 11.68
CA TYR A 91 -1.63 -2.53 10.33
C TYR A 91 -0.56 -2.85 9.28
N ILE A 92 0.66 -2.32 9.42
CA ILE A 92 1.76 -2.56 8.48
C ILE A 92 2.17 -4.04 8.46
N GLN A 93 2.10 -4.74 9.61
CA GLN A 93 2.45 -6.16 9.71
C GLN A 93 1.51 -7.08 8.93
N VAL A 94 0.27 -6.66 8.66
CA VAL A 94 -0.69 -7.45 7.87
C VAL A 94 -0.64 -7.11 6.37
N LEU A 95 0.20 -6.15 5.97
CA LEU A 95 0.34 -5.79 4.57
C LEU A 95 1.10 -6.89 3.80
N PRO A 96 0.72 -7.16 2.54
CA PRO A 96 1.43 -8.09 1.68
C PRO A 96 2.89 -7.68 1.52
N THR A 97 3.79 -8.67 1.61
CA THR A 97 5.22 -8.49 1.32
C THR A 97 5.55 -8.73 -0.15
N THR A 98 4.62 -9.35 -0.89
CA THR A 98 4.78 -9.72 -2.29
C THR A 98 3.50 -9.40 -3.05
N PHE A 99 3.65 -9.01 -4.32
CA PHE A 99 2.53 -8.70 -5.19
C PHE A 99 2.61 -9.53 -6.47
N SER A 100 1.46 -9.86 -7.03
CA SER A 100 1.35 -10.45 -8.37
C SER A 100 1.33 -9.38 -9.47
N THR A 101 1.54 -8.11 -9.12
CA THR A 101 1.63 -7.02 -10.08
C THR A 101 2.90 -7.18 -10.92
N PRO A 102 2.86 -6.88 -12.24
CA PRO A 102 4.02 -6.94 -13.11
C PRO A 102 5.26 -6.22 -12.55
N LEU A 103 5.06 -5.13 -11.80
CA LEU A 103 6.14 -4.37 -11.15
C LEU A 103 7.01 -5.21 -10.18
N PHE A 104 6.47 -6.28 -9.60
CA PHE A 104 7.19 -7.15 -8.63
C PHE A 104 7.55 -8.52 -9.21
N HIS A 105 7.30 -8.72 -10.49
CA HIS A 105 7.48 -10.01 -11.11
C HIS A 105 8.94 -10.16 -11.58
N LYS A 106 9.63 -11.20 -11.08
CA LYS A 106 11.04 -11.49 -11.43
C LYS A 106 11.18 -12.32 -12.70
N GLU A 107 10.11 -12.98 -13.13
CA GLU A 107 10.14 -13.89 -14.27
C GLU A 107 9.68 -13.18 -15.54
N ASN A 108 10.28 -13.57 -16.65
CA ASN A 108 10.11 -12.96 -17.96
C ASN A 108 8.79 -13.33 -18.66
N TYR A 109 7.73 -13.69 -17.92
CA TYR A 109 6.47 -14.19 -18.51
C TYR A 109 5.71 -13.16 -19.34
N VAL A 110 6.15 -11.90 -19.34
CA VAL A 110 5.55 -10.79 -20.08
C VAL A 110 6.50 -10.16 -21.09
N GLU A 111 7.71 -10.71 -21.31
CA GLU A 111 8.66 -10.16 -22.29
C GLU A 111 8.00 -9.94 -23.65
N ASN A 112 8.24 -8.76 -24.23
CA ASN A 112 7.65 -8.31 -25.51
C ASN A 112 6.13 -8.06 -25.51
N THR A 113 5.46 -8.06 -24.36
CA THR A 113 4.07 -7.58 -24.25
C THR A 113 4.03 -6.09 -23.98
N SER A 114 2.92 -5.41 -24.30
CA SER A 114 2.69 -4.02 -23.91
C SER A 114 2.80 -3.81 -22.40
N VAL A 115 2.39 -4.80 -21.61
CA VAL A 115 2.44 -4.78 -20.14
C VAL A 115 3.88 -4.68 -19.63
N TYR A 116 4.83 -5.36 -20.28
CA TYR A 116 6.25 -5.27 -19.94
C TYR A 116 6.79 -3.85 -20.14
N TYR A 117 6.57 -3.25 -21.31
CA TYR A 117 7.03 -1.89 -21.59
C TYR A 117 6.42 -0.85 -20.65
N LEU A 118 5.13 -1.00 -20.31
CA LEU A 118 4.47 -0.16 -19.33
C LEU A 118 5.10 -0.30 -17.94
N THR A 119 5.43 -1.53 -17.54
CA THR A 119 6.06 -1.83 -16.24
C THR A 119 7.46 -1.22 -16.15
N GLU A 120 8.26 -1.35 -17.21
CA GLU A 120 9.60 -0.75 -17.26
C GLU A 120 9.54 0.78 -17.24
N THR A 121 8.60 1.37 -17.99
CA THR A 121 8.38 2.83 -17.99
C THR A 121 7.95 3.33 -16.60
N MET A 122 7.06 2.59 -15.92
CA MET A 122 6.66 2.90 -14.55
C MET A 122 7.83 2.77 -13.58
N ARG A 123 8.63 1.70 -13.67
CA ARG A 123 9.81 1.49 -12.81
C ARG A 123 10.83 2.61 -13.00
N GLN A 124 11.08 3.03 -14.23
CA GLN A 124 11.96 4.15 -14.54
C GLN A 124 11.43 5.46 -13.94
N SER A 125 10.15 5.76 -14.15
CA SER A 125 9.49 6.95 -13.57
C SER A 125 9.59 6.98 -12.05
N MET A 126 9.37 5.83 -11.40
CA MET A 126 9.49 5.72 -9.94
C MET A 126 10.94 5.81 -9.46
N SER A 127 11.91 5.36 -10.25
CA SER A 127 13.34 5.54 -9.95
C SER A 127 13.72 7.02 -9.98
N GLU A 128 13.23 7.78 -10.96
CA GLU A 128 13.47 9.23 -11.05
C GLU A 128 12.88 9.96 -9.85
N VAL A 129 11.65 9.62 -9.45
CA VAL A 129 11.02 10.15 -8.23
C VAL A 129 11.84 9.77 -6.98
N TYR A 130 12.29 8.53 -6.88
CA TYR A 130 13.12 8.08 -5.76
C TYR A 130 14.43 8.87 -5.67
N ASP A 131 15.08 9.15 -6.79
CA ASP A 131 16.31 9.94 -6.86
C ASP A 131 16.07 11.40 -6.45
N LEU A 132 14.92 11.99 -6.83
CA LEU A 132 14.52 13.34 -6.40
C LEU A 132 14.34 13.44 -4.88
N ILE A 133 13.78 12.40 -4.26
CA ILE A 133 13.59 12.34 -2.81
C ILE A 133 14.93 12.15 -2.09
N ASN A 134 15.87 11.45 -2.74
CA ASN A 134 17.19 11.11 -2.23
C ASN A 134 17.16 10.54 -0.79
N PRO A 135 16.42 9.45 -0.57
CA PRO A 135 16.20 8.95 0.78
C PRO A 135 17.46 8.29 1.34
N LYS A 136 17.75 8.59 2.62
CA LYS A 136 18.85 7.95 3.37
C LYS A 136 18.40 6.71 4.15
N THR A 137 17.10 6.47 4.21
CA THR A 137 16.46 5.60 5.22
C THR A 137 15.80 4.35 4.66
N PHE A 138 15.56 4.28 3.34
CA PHE A 138 14.87 3.15 2.69
C PHE A 138 15.41 2.96 1.27
N THR A 139 15.19 1.78 0.69
CA THR A 139 15.65 1.42 -0.65
C THR A 139 14.58 1.72 -1.71
N LEU A 140 14.96 1.69 -3.00
CA LEU A 140 14.01 1.80 -4.11
C LEU A 140 12.93 0.71 -4.03
N GLU A 141 13.29 -0.52 -3.66
CA GLU A 141 12.33 -1.61 -3.51
C GLU A 141 11.32 -1.37 -2.39
N ASP A 142 11.75 -0.74 -1.29
CA ASP A 142 10.82 -0.32 -0.23
C ASP A 142 9.85 0.75 -0.73
N PHE A 143 10.35 1.70 -1.53
CA PHE A 143 9.54 2.74 -2.16
C PHE A 143 8.50 2.16 -3.12
N LEU A 144 8.92 1.30 -4.04
CA LEU A 144 8.02 0.60 -4.95
C LEU A 144 6.99 -0.23 -4.19
N TRP A 145 7.40 -0.87 -3.09
CA TRP A 145 6.49 -1.64 -2.25
C TRP A 145 5.42 -0.74 -1.65
N ALA A 146 5.80 0.39 -1.07
CA ALA A 146 4.87 1.32 -0.44
C ALA A 146 3.93 1.95 -1.47
N TYR A 147 4.46 2.37 -2.62
CA TYR A 147 3.66 2.86 -3.74
C TYR A 147 2.60 1.84 -4.17
N THR A 148 2.98 0.57 -4.26
CA THR A 148 2.07 -0.51 -4.67
C THR A 148 1.04 -0.82 -3.59
N ILE A 149 1.37 -0.70 -2.30
CA ILE A 149 0.37 -0.76 -1.23
C ILE A 149 -0.68 0.33 -1.42
N ILE A 150 -0.25 1.58 -1.66
CA ILE A 150 -1.19 2.70 -1.82
C ILE A 150 -2.05 2.52 -3.08
N GLY A 151 -1.48 2.06 -4.20
CA GLY A 151 -2.24 1.85 -5.44
C GLY A 151 -3.11 0.59 -5.49
N SER A 152 -2.93 -0.37 -4.58
CA SER A 152 -3.68 -1.65 -4.56
C SER A 152 -4.75 -1.74 -3.48
N ARG A 153 -4.90 -0.70 -2.65
CA ARG A 153 -5.84 -0.64 -1.53
C ARG A 153 -6.78 0.54 -1.66
#